data_AF-A0A838FL42-F1
#
_entry.id   AF-A0A838FL42-F1
#
_cell.length_a   1.000
_cell.length_b   1.000
_cell.length_c   1.000
_cell.angle_alpha   90.00
_cell.angle_beta   90.00
_cell.angle_gamma   90.00
#
_symmetry.space_group_name_H-M   'P 1'
#
loop_
_entity.id
_entity.type
_entity.pdbx_description
1 polymer ?
#
loop_
_entity_poly.entity_id
_entity_poly.type
_entity_poly.pdbx_seq_one_letter_code
_entity_poly.pdbx_strand_id
1 'polypeptide(L)'
;MFLRRHRKQAAGETYEYWTLCEAVRTAQGPRQRVVATLGKLTGEEPQAEAGWEELEALLDGHQAPRQMELAASAPPPPAPGPRWELVEVRGVRVERARAFGEAFLGLALWRRLGLHTLLAKLIAPGAEEVPWASVASVLTVARFCAQRS
;
A
#
# COMPACT_ATOMS: atom_id res chain seq x y z
N MET A 1 2.69 9.21 -7.59
CA MET A 1 1.90 10.09 -6.71
C MET A 1 2.83 11.11 -6.06
N PHE A 2 2.34 12.24 -5.59
CA PHE A 2 3.14 13.26 -4.91
C PHE A 2 2.26 14.08 -3.96
N LEU A 3 2.89 14.71 -2.96
CA LEU A 3 2.22 15.64 -2.05
C LEU A 3 2.28 17.06 -2.62
N ARG A 4 1.13 17.74 -2.61
CA ARG A 4 1.02 19.16 -2.96
C ARG A 4 0.62 19.96 -1.72
N ARG A 5 1.50 20.88 -1.33
CA ARG A 5 1.26 21.85 -0.27
C ARG A 5 0.39 22.99 -0.80
N HIS A 6 -0.64 23.35 -0.05
CA HIS A 6 -1.46 24.53 -0.27
C HIS A 6 -1.32 25.48 0.90
N ARG A 7 -1.25 26.77 0.59
CA ARG A 7 -1.17 27.84 1.59
C ARG A 7 -2.33 28.80 1.33
N LYS A 8 -3.19 28.97 2.32
CA LYS A 8 -4.31 29.92 2.29
C LYS A 8 -4.16 30.89 3.44
N GLN A 9 -4.30 32.19 3.16
CA GLN A 9 -4.45 33.19 4.21
C GLN A 9 -5.94 33.46 4.41
N ALA A 10 -6.41 33.37 5.64
CA ALA A 10 -7.78 33.69 6.01
C ALA A 10 -7.79 34.25 7.44
N ALA A 11 -8.52 35.34 7.66
CA ALA A 11 -8.67 35.98 8.98
C ALA A 11 -7.34 36.31 9.70
N GLY A 12 -6.29 36.67 8.96
CA GLY A 12 -4.97 36.98 9.53
C GLY A 12 -4.09 35.76 9.84
N GLU A 13 -4.63 34.54 9.70
CA GLU A 13 -3.90 33.30 9.94
C GLU A 13 -3.49 32.62 8.62
N THR A 14 -2.32 31.98 8.64
CA THR A 14 -1.84 31.14 7.53
C THR A 14 -2.27 29.69 7.76
N TYR A 15 -3.13 29.19 6.88
CA TYR A 15 -3.54 27.79 6.84
C TYR A 15 -2.68 27.04 5.83
N GLU A 16 -1.85 26.11 6.30
CA GLU A 16 -1.15 25.15 5.46
C GLU A 16 -1.89 23.81 5.48
N TYR A 17 -2.20 23.28 4.30
CA TYR A 17 -2.83 21.97 4.17
C TYR A 17 -2.25 21.21 2.98
N TRP A 18 -2.41 19.90 3.00
CA TRP A 18 -1.78 19.01 2.03
C TRP A 18 -2.82 18.22 1.24
N THR A 19 -2.50 17.95 -0.02
CA THR A 19 -3.26 17.06 -0.89
C THR A 19 -2.35 16.01 -1.48
N LEU A 20 -2.79 14.75 -1.48
CA LEU A 20 -2.15 13.67 -2.20
C LEU A 20 -2.66 13.68 -3.64
N CYS A 21 -1.76 13.78 -4.61
CA CYS A 21 -2.08 13.84 -6.02
C CYS A 21 -1.45 12.66 -6.78
N GLU A 22 -2.15 12.17 -7.80
CA GLU A 22 -1.61 11.24 -8.78
C GLU A 22 -1.53 11.89 -10.17
N ALA A 23 -0.54 11.49 -10.96
CA ALA A 23 -0.42 11.88 -12.35
C ALA A 23 -1.01 10.76 -13.21
N VAL A 24 -2.14 11.03 -13.85
CA VAL A 24 -2.88 10.08 -14.70
C VAL A 24 -2.59 10.40 -16.16
N ARG A 25 -2.19 9.40 -16.95
CA ARG A 25 -2.04 9.56 -18.41
C ARG A 25 -3.43 9.54 -19.06
N THR A 26 -3.72 10.56 -19.85
CA THR A 26 -4.94 10.64 -20.66
C THR A 26 -4.57 10.77 -22.14
N ALA A 27 -5.54 10.56 -23.04
CA ALA A 27 -5.33 10.73 -24.48
C ALA A 27 -4.86 12.15 -24.86
N GLN A 28 -5.14 13.15 -24.02
CA GLN A 28 -4.75 14.55 -24.22
C GLN A 28 -3.49 14.93 -23.41
N GLY A 29 -2.74 13.94 -22.91
CA GLY A 29 -1.54 14.14 -22.10
C GLY A 29 -1.74 13.86 -20.61
N PRO A 30 -0.71 14.09 -19.78
CA PRO A 30 -0.76 13.84 -18.35
C PRO A 30 -1.67 14.85 -17.64
N ARG A 31 -2.59 14.36 -16.82
CA ARG A 31 -3.48 15.16 -15.95
C ARG A 31 -3.18 14.84 -14.50
N GLN A 32 -3.36 15.83 -13.62
CA GLN A 32 -3.24 15.64 -12.18
C GLN A 32 -4.62 15.38 -11.58
N ARG A 33 -4.73 14.36 -10.73
CA ARG A 33 -5.94 14.03 -9.97
C ARG A 33 -5.63 14.09 -8.48
N VAL A 34 -6.45 14.81 -7.72
CA VAL A 34 -6.39 14.76 -6.25
C VAL A 34 -6.99 13.43 -5.80
N VAL A 35 -6.19 12.64 -5.08
CA VAL A 35 -6.57 11.34 -4.52
C VAL A 35 -7.20 11.53 -3.15
N ALA A 36 -6.59 12.37 -2.30
CA ALA A 36 -7.08 12.67 -0.96
C ALA A 36 -6.66 14.06 -0.51
N THR A 37 -7.49 14.69 0.31
CA THR A 37 -7.14 15.91 1.05
C THR A 37 -6.71 15.49 2.45
N LEU A 38 -5.44 15.70 2.78
CA LEU A 38 -4.83 15.25 4.04
C LEU A 38 -5.01 16.26 5.19
N GLY A 39 -5.64 17.41 4.92
CA GLY A 39 -5.85 18.44 5.92
C GLY A 39 -4.54 19.06 6.41
N LYS A 40 -4.54 19.48 7.68
CA LYS A 40 -3.36 20.01 8.36
C LYS A 40 -2.54 18.82 8.88
N LEU A 41 -1.32 18.65 8.38
CA LEU A 41 -0.36 17.69 8.93
C LEU A 41 0.37 18.32 10.12
N THR A 42 -0.37 18.86 11.11
CA THR A 42 0.19 19.52 12.31
C THR A 42 0.53 18.53 13.42
N GLY A 43 0.17 17.25 13.27
CA GLY A 43 0.44 16.20 14.26
C GLY A 43 -0.51 16.18 15.45
N GLU A 44 -1.61 16.94 15.39
CA GLU A 44 -2.53 17.18 16.52
C GLU A 44 -3.77 16.24 16.53
N GLU A 45 -3.95 15.37 15.53
CA GLU A 45 -5.09 14.45 15.47
C GLU A 45 -4.75 13.04 16.02
N PRO A 46 -5.67 12.40 16.78
CA PRO A 46 -5.50 11.03 17.26
C PRO A 46 -5.72 10.06 16.09
N GLN A 47 -4.65 9.77 15.36
CA GLN A 47 -4.63 8.86 14.20
C GLN A 47 -4.34 7.43 14.67
N ALA A 48 -4.73 6.41 13.90
CA ALA A 48 -4.87 4.99 14.25
C ALA A 48 -3.56 4.19 14.47
N GLU A 49 -3.68 3.01 15.11
CA GLU A 49 -2.70 2.37 16.01
C GLU A 49 -1.31 1.93 15.49
N ALA A 50 -1.09 1.85 14.18
CA ALA A 50 0.13 1.22 13.63
C ALA A 50 1.24 2.24 13.26
N GLY A 51 2.48 1.99 13.70
CA GLY A 51 3.66 2.80 13.36
C GLY A 51 4.35 2.38 12.04
N TRP A 52 5.23 3.23 11.48
CA TRP A 52 5.99 2.90 10.25
C TRP A 52 6.92 1.70 10.42
N GLU A 53 7.47 1.49 11.62
CA GLU A 53 8.27 0.31 11.96
C GLU A 53 7.47 -1.00 11.81
N GLU A 54 6.15 -0.92 11.95
CA GLU A 54 5.24 -2.06 11.86
C GLU A 54 4.72 -2.23 10.42
N LEU A 55 5.02 -1.31 9.50
CA LEU A 55 4.48 -1.30 8.13
C LEU A 55 4.98 -2.49 7.30
N GLU A 56 6.27 -2.84 7.37
CA GLU A 56 6.82 -3.96 6.60
C GLU A 56 6.16 -5.28 7.04
N ALA A 57 6.08 -5.52 8.35
CA ALA A 57 5.38 -6.67 8.90
C ALA A 57 3.90 -6.67 8.51
N LEU A 58 3.22 -5.53 8.59
CA LEU A 58 1.80 -5.38 8.23
C LEU A 58 1.56 -5.65 6.73
N LEU A 59 2.45 -5.19 5.85
CA LEU A 59 2.40 -5.47 4.41
C LEU A 59 2.67 -6.93 4.09
N ASP A 60 3.53 -7.58 4.86
CA ASP A 60 3.81 -9.01 4.75
C ASP A 60 2.74 -9.88 5.44
N GLY A 61 1.71 -9.28 6.06
CA GLY A 61 0.63 -10.00 6.76
C GLY A 61 1.02 -10.56 8.13
N HIS A 62 2.15 -10.12 8.69
CA HIS A 62 2.65 -10.52 9.99
C HIS A 62 2.46 -9.42 11.02
N GLN A 63 2.33 -9.78 12.30
CA GLN A 63 2.52 -8.79 13.37
C GLN A 63 4.02 -8.51 13.52
N ALA A 64 4.39 -7.24 13.71
CA ALA A 64 5.78 -6.86 13.90
C ALA A 64 6.37 -7.61 15.11
N PRO A 65 7.51 -8.30 14.95
CA PRO A 65 8.13 -9.04 16.06
C PRO A 65 8.57 -8.05 17.14
N ARG A 66 7.93 -8.12 18.30
CA ARG A 66 8.36 -7.36 19.49
C ARG A 66 9.38 -8.20 20.26
N GLN A 67 10.59 -7.67 20.42
CA GLN A 67 11.60 -8.29 21.26
C GLN A 67 11.11 -8.27 22.71
N MET A 68 10.88 -9.45 23.29
CA MET A 68 10.52 -9.59 24.69
C MET A 68 11.80 -9.71 25.53
N GLU A 69 11.89 -8.91 26.59
CA GLU A 69 12.91 -9.09 27.62
C GLU A 69 12.63 -10.38 28.40
N LEU A 70 13.59 -11.31 28.41
CA LEU A 70 13.53 -12.53 29.22
C LEU A 70 13.54 -12.13 30.70
N ALA A 71 12.38 -12.23 31.35
CA ALA A 71 12.08 -11.95 32.77
C ALA A 71 11.48 -10.58 33.12
N ALA A 72 11.09 -9.74 32.16
CA ALA A 72 10.31 -8.54 32.47
C ALA A 72 8.80 -8.85 32.54
N SER A 73 8.11 -8.33 33.56
CA SER A 73 6.66 -8.08 33.51
C SER A 73 6.37 -7.31 32.23
N ALA A 74 5.30 -7.67 31.50
CA ALA A 74 4.92 -7.06 30.23
C ALA A 74 5.15 -5.53 30.29
N PRO A 75 5.98 -4.96 29.40
CA PRO A 75 6.26 -3.53 29.45
C PRO A 75 4.94 -2.76 29.32
N PRO A 76 4.80 -1.61 30.00
CA PRO A 76 3.66 -0.74 29.79
C PRO A 76 3.54 -0.43 28.29
N PRO A 77 2.30 -0.32 27.75
CA PRO A 77 2.12 0.01 26.34
C PRO A 77 2.94 1.25 26.02
N PRO A 78 3.68 1.26 24.89
CA PRO A 78 4.50 2.39 24.53
C PRO A 78 3.62 3.64 24.52
N ALA A 79 4.09 4.71 25.14
CA ALA A 79 3.42 6.01 25.06
C ALA A 79 3.23 6.33 23.57
N PRO A 80 2.06 6.88 23.17
CA PRO A 80 1.80 7.17 21.76
C PRO A 80 2.81 8.21 21.27
N GLY A 81 3.88 7.74 20.63
CA GLY A 81 4.82 8.55 19.88
C GLY A 81 4.17 9.03 18.58
N PRO A 82 4.73 10.08 17.95
CA PRO A 82 4.26 10.52 16.65
C PRO A 82 4.35 9.38 15.63
N ARG A 83 3.24 9.08 14.94
CA ARG A 83 3.16 8.07 13.86
C ARG A 83 3.77 8.52 12.53
N TRP A 84 4.54 9.59 12.57
CA TRP A 84 5.21 10.16 11.43
C TRP A 84 6.66 10.37 11.81
N GLU A 85 7.54 10.05 10.88
CA GLU A 85 8.96 10.29 11.02
C GLU A 85 9.39 11.31 9.97
N LEU A 86 10.30 12.23 10.32
CA LEU A 86 10.86 13.17 9.36
C LEU A 86 11.83 12.42 8.46
N VAL A 87 11.36 12.07 7.27
CA VAL A 87 12.21 11.39 6.27
C VAL A 87 12.89 12.43 5.39
N GLU A 88 14.19 12.27 5.19
CA GLU A 88 14.93 13.04 4.19
C GLU A 88 14.52 12.60 2.77
N VAL A 89 13.61 13.36 2.16
CA VAL A 89 13.06 13.06 0.81
C VAL A 89 14.17 12.96 -0.26
N ARG A 90 15.29 13.66 -0.07
CA ARG A 90 16.45 13.61 -0.99
C ARG A 90 17.24 12.30 -0.89
N GLY A 91 17.14 11.58 0.22
CA GLY A 91 17.79 10.29 0.45
C GLY A 91 16.94 9.09 0.01
N VAL A 92 15.73 9.32 -0.50
CA VAL A 92 14.83 8.26 -0.97
C VAL A 92 15.43 7.61 -2.21
N ARG A 93 15.65 6.30 -2.11
CA ARG A 93 16.21 5.46 -3.18
C ARG A 93 15.36 4.22 -3.35
N VAL A 94 15.21 3.78 -4.60
CA VAL A 94 14.49 2.55 -4.92
C VAL A 94 15.47 1.40 -4.80
N GLU A 95 15.32 0.58 -3.76
CA GLU A 95 16.08 -0.65 -3.58
C GLU A 95 15.21 -1.87 -3.86
N ARG A 96 15.84 -2.99 -4.24
CA ARG A 96 15.17 -4.29 -4.47
C ARG A 96 13.97 -4.21 -5.43
N ALA A 97 14.08 -3.41 -6.49
CA ALA A 97 13.05 -3.32 -7.52
C ALA A 97 12.75 -4.73 -8.09
N ARG A 98 11.53 -5.21 -7.85
CA ARG A 98 11.08 -6.51 -8.37
C ARG A 98 10.42 -6.31 -9.74
N ALA A 99 10.68 -7.23 -10.66
CA ALA A 99 9.97 -7.28 -11.93
C ALA A 99 8.49 -7.60 -11.66
N PHE A 100 7.63 -6.59 -11.74
CA PHE A 100 6.17 -6.74 -11.54
C PHE A 100 5.38 -6.67 -12.84
N GLY A 101 5.98 -6.15 -13.92
CA GLY A 101 5.28 -5.91 -15.19
C GLY A 101 4.68 -7.18 -15.80
N GLU A 102 5.44 -8.28 -15.79
CA GLU A 102 5.01 -9.57 -16.36
C GLU A 102 3.87 -10.19 -15.54
N ALA A 103 4.00 -10.23 -14.22
CA ALA A 103 2.95 -10.72 -13.32
C ALA A 103 1.67 -9.88 -13.43
N PHE A 104 1.81 -8.56 -13.51
CA PHE A 104 0.68 -7.66 -13.74
C PHE A 104 0.00 -7.92 -15.07
N LEU A 105 0.77 -8.06 -16.16
CA LEU A 105 0.23 -8.35 -17.48
C LEU A 105 -0.51 -9.70 -17.49
N GLY A 106 0.08 -10.74 -16.90
CA GLY A 106 -0.55 -12.06 -16.76
C GLY A 106 -1.87 -11.98 -16.01
N LEU A 107 -1.92 -11.27 -14.88
CA LEU A 107 -3.16 -11.06 -14.12
C LEU A 107 -4.18 -10.20 -14.88
N ALA A 108 -3.74 -9.19 -15.63
CA ALA A 108 -4.62 -8.37 -16.46
C ALA A 108 -5.26 -9.19 -17.58
N LEU A 109 -4.49 -10.05 -18.25
CA LEU A 109 -5.00 -10.99 -19.26
C LEU A 109 -5.97 -12.00 -18.64
N TRP A 110 -5.61 -12.59 -17.50
CA TRP A 110 -6.46 -13.50 -16.75
C TRP A 110 -7.85 -12.89 -16.44
N ARG A 111 -7.88 -11.62 -16.06
CA ARG A 111 -9.13 -10.88 -15.83
C ARG A 111 -9.89 -10.59 -17.12
N ARG A 112 -9.20 -10.13 -18.17
CA ARG A 112 -9.82 -9.82 -19.47
C ARG A 112 -10.42 -11.05 -20.17
N LEU A 113 -9.82 -12.22 -19.97
CA LEU A 113 -10.32 -13.50 -20.47
C LEU A 113 -11.48 -14.06 -19.63
N GLY A 114 -11.83 -13.42 -18.50
CA GLY A 114 -12.91 -13.88 -17.63
C GLY A 114 -12.59 -15.15 -16.84
N LEU A 115 -11.32 -15.58 -16.79
CA LEU A 115 -10.92 -16.85 -16.15
C LEU A 115 -11.23 -16.86 -14.66
N HIS A 116 -11.04 -15.72 -13.98
CA HIS A 116 -11.43 -15.53 -12.59
C HIS A 116 -12.92 -15.81 -12.33
N THR A 117 -13.82 -15.35 -13.21
CA THR A 117 -15.26 -15.58 -13.10
C THR A 117 -15.63 -17.01 -13.46
N LEU A 118 -15.01 -17.56 -14.51
CA LEU A 118 -15.27 -18.92 -14.96
C LEU A 118 -14.86 -19.94 -13.90
N LEU A 119 -13.64 -19.84 -13.36
CA LEU A 119 -13.13 -20.80 -12.39
C LEU A 119 -13.84 -20.66 -11.04
N ALA A 120 -14.27 -19.47 -10.64
CA ALA A 120 -15.11 -19.31 -9.46
C ALA A 120 -16.49 -19.98 -9.59
N LYS A 121 -16.99 -20.18 -10.81
CA LYS A 121 -18.25 -20.91 -11.08
C LYS A 121 -18.03 -22.42 -11.16
N LEU A 122 -16.91 -22.84 -11.74
CA LEU A 122 -16.62 -24.26 -12.01
C LEU A 122 -16.04 -24.98 -10.80
N ILE A 123 -15.22 -24.30 -10.01
CA ILE A 123 -14.59 -24.89 -8.83
C ILE A 123 -15.51 -24.62 -7.64
N ALA A 124 -16.16 -25.68 -7.15
CA ALA A 124 -16.97 -25.59 -5.95
C ALA A 124 -16.08 -25.22 -4.75
N PRO A 125 -16.56 -24.33 -3.85
CA PRO A 125 -15.85 -24.02 -2.63
C PRO A 125 -15.79 -25.25 -1.72
N GLY A 126 -14.61 -25.52 -1.16
CA GLY A 126 -14.36 -26.57 -0.18
C GLY A 126 -14.09 -25.98 1.22
N ALA A 127 -13.11 -26.55 1.91
CA ALA A 127 -12.66 -26.08 3.23
C ALA A 127 -11.47 -25.11 3.16
N GLU A 128 -11.21 -24.51 2.00
CA GLU A 128 -10.09 -23.58 1.81
C GLU A 128 -10.35 -22.19 2.41
N GLU A 129 -9.30 -21.61 2.99
CA GLU A 129 -9.30 -20.19 3.39
C GLU A 129 -9.10 -19.25 2.19
N VAL A 130 -8.39 -19.71 1.16
CA VAL A 130 -8.14 -18.96 -0.07
C VAL A 130 -8.84 -19.66 -1.23
N PRO A 131 -9.74 -18.98 -1.97
CA PRO A 131 -10.48 -19.60 -3.07
C PRO A 131 -9.56 -20.26 -4.09
N TRP A 132 -9.89 -21.48 -4.51
CA TRP A 132 -9.10 -22.23 -5.49
C TRP A 132 -8.90 -21.49 -6.82
N ALA A 133 -9.87 -20.66 -7.23
CA ALA A 133 -9.73 -19.80 -8.41
C ALA A 133 -8.56 -18.80 -8.27
N SER A 134 -8.31 -18.29 -7.06
CA SER A 134 -7.17 -17.41 -6.76
C SER A 134 -5.86 -18.19 -6.82
N VAL A 135 -5.80 -19.38 -6.23
CA VAL A 135 -4.61 -20.26 -6.28
C VAL A 135 -4.27 -20.63 -7.73
N ALA A 136 -5.27 -21.01 -8.53
CA ALA A 136 -5.11 -21.30 -9.95
C ALA A 136 -4.56 -20.10 -10.74
N SER A 137 -5.03 -18.88 -10.41
CA SER A 137 -4.52 -17.66 -11.04
C SER A 137 -3.05 -17.42 -10.73
N VAL A 138 -2.64 -17.59 -9.47
CA VAL A 138 -1.24 -17.39 -9.05
C VAL A 138 -0.34 -18.43 -9.71
N LEU A 139 -0.70 -19.70 -9.67
CA LEU A 139 0.09 -20.77 -10.28
C LEU A 139 0.24 -20.61 -11.80
N THR A 140 -0.85 -20.23 -12.48
CA THR A 140 -0.84 -20.06 -13.94
C THR A 140 -0.02 -18.83 -14.33
N VAL A 141 -0.23 -17.69 -13.67
CA VAL A 141 0.53 -16.46 -13.97
C VAL A 141 2.00 -16.65 -13.62
N ALA A 142 2.32 -17.26 -12.48
CA ALA A 142 3.71 -17.57 -12.13
C ALA A 142 4.38 -18.46 -13.19
N ARG A 143 3.67 -19.48 -13.69
CA ARG A 143 4.18 -20.35 -14.76
C ARG A 143 4.35 -19.59 -16.07
N PHE A 144 3.38 -18.76 -16.44
CA PHE A 144 3.42 -17.93 -17.64
C PHE A 144 4.61 -16.97 -17.63
N CYS A 145 4.86 -16.28 -16.50
CA CYS A 145 5.98 -15.38 -16.36
C CYS A 145 7.34 -16.11 -16.23
N ALA A 146 7.35 -17.37 -15.80
CA ALA A 146 8.58 -18.16 -15.72
C ALA A 146 9.06 -18.68 -17.09
N GLN A 147 8.23 -18.62 -18.13
CA GLN A 147 8.62 -19.01 -19.49
C GLN A 147 9.51 -17.94 -20.10
N ARG A 148 10.81 -18.21 -20.19
CA ARG A 148 11.76 -17.36 -20.92
C ARG A 148 11.71 -17.71 -22.41
N SER A 149 11.55 -16.70 -23.26
CA SER A 149 11.60 -16.84 -24.74
C SER A 149 13.00 -17.15 -25.23
#